data_AF-A0A8H6NDE6-F1
#
_entry.id   AF-A0A8H6NDE6-F1
#
_cell.length_a   1.000
_cell.length_b   1.000
_cell.length_c   1.000
_cell.angle_alpha   90.00
_cell.angle_beta   90.00
_cell.angle_gamma   90.00
#
_symmetry.space_group_name_H-M   'P 1'
#
loop_
_entity.id
_entity.type
_entity.pdbx_description
1 polymer ?
#
loop_
_entity_poly.entity_id
_entity_poly.type
_entity_poly.pdbx_seq_one_letter_code
_entity_poly.pdbx_strand_id
1 'polypeptide(L)'
;MPSPATNVVLRKITIISFPFAFTLLLIHGIITNCSFPALDILPLAGSALLSILILRRDLLAALGSPIQALSESNIFAADVVLLVLDFIFLIISWATIRDPWDRGQIVLGTYGTVFLMVDFGIHAYLSVSQLGHMFVRRSCDCPHCRDVAKSHFTSRVSEYTPLSEADTEPEVIERNLEEGVTRG
;
A
#
# COMPACT_ATOMS: atom_id res chain seq x y z
N MET A 1 3.00 0.27 12.71
CA MET A 1 3.03 0.66 11.29
C MET A 1 2.47 2.07 11.24
N PRO A 2 2.67 2.85 10.17
CA PRO A 2 1.81 4.01 9.96
C PRO A 2 0.35 3.54 10.00
N SER A 3 -0.54 4.38 10.52
CA SER A 3 -1.95 4.01 10.53
C SER A 3 -2.43 3.76 9.08
N PRO A 4 -3.38 2.85 8.83
CA PRO A 4 -3.93 2.64 7.49
C PRO A 4 -4.43 3.94 6.85
N ALA A 5 -5.03 4.84 7.66
CA ALA A 5 -5.46 6.15 7.21
C ALA A 5 -4.28 7.03 6.75
N THR A 6 -3.17 7.04 7.50
CA THR A 6 -1.95 7.75 7.13
C THR A 6 -1.39 7.24 5.80
N ASN A 7 -1.30 5.92 5.63
CA ASN A 7 -0.83 5.32 4.37
C ASN A 7 -1.71 5.75 3.18
N VAL A 8 -3.03 5.73 3.34
CA VAL A 8 -3.95 6.16 2.29
C VAL A 8 -3.76 7.63 1.93
N VAL A 9 -3.57 8.50 2.93
CA VAL A 9 -3.33 9.93 2.70
C VAL A 9 -2.01 10.14 1.96
N LEU A 10 -0.92 9.52 2.40
CA LEU A 10 0.39 9.65 1.74
C LEU A 10 0.35 9.18 0.28
N ARG A 11 -0.31 8.05 0.00
CA ARG A 11 -0.51 7.55 -1.37
C ARG A 11 -1.42 8.45 -2.22
N LYS A 12 -2.33 9.21 -1.63
CA LYS A 12 -3.12 10.21 -2.37
C LYS A 12 -2.28 11.43 -2.72
N ILE A 13 -1.36 11.83 -1.84
CA ILE A 13 -0.45 12.95 -2.07
C ILE A 13 0.40 12.69 -3.31
N THR A 14 1.00 11.50 -3.45
CA THR A 14 1.81 11.13 -4.65
C THR A 14 1.00 11.15 -5.95
N ILE A 15 -0.27 10.75 -5.91
CA ILE A 15 -1.17 10.80 -7.07
C ILE A 15 -1.50 12.25 -7.45
N ILE A 16 -1.77 13.09 -6.46
CA ILE A 16 -2.15 14.49 -6.67
C ILE A 16 -0.94 15.32 -7.06
N SER A 17 0.26 15.04 -6.54
CA SER A 17 1.51 15.74 -6.87
C SER A 17 1.93 15.51 -8.32
N PHE A 18 1.75 14.29 -8.83
CA PHE A 18 2.18 13.88 -10.16
C PHE A 18 1.79 14.83 -11.31
N PRO A 19 0.52 15.24 -11.52
CA PRO A 19 0.17 16.13 -12.63
C PRO A 19 0.89 17.48 -12.56
N PHE A 20 1.07 18.05 -11.37
CA PHE A 20 1.80 19.31 -11.21
C PHE A 20 3.28 19.13 -11.51
N ALA A 21 3.87 18.06 -10.99
CA ALA A 21 5.26 17.71 -11.24
C ALA A 21 5.53 17.46 -12.73
N PHE A 22 4.66 16.67 -13.38
CA PHE A 22 4.72 16.37 -14.80
C PHE A 22 4.74 17.65 -15.64
N THR A 23 3.81 18.58 -15.38
CA THR A 23 3.75 19.83 -16.14
C THR A 23 5.02 20.67 -15.96
N LEU A 24 5.50 20.85 -14.73
CA LEU A 24 6.67 21.70 -14.45
C LEU A 24 7.96 21.10 -15.00
N LEU A 25 8.19 19.80 -14.79
CA LEU A 25 9.38 19.09 -15.25
C LEU A 25 9.42 18.95 -16.77
N LEU A 26 8.27 18.76 -17.42
CA LEU A 26 8.17 18.74 -18.88
C LEU A 26 8.52 20.10 -19.48
N ILE A 27 7.94 21.19 -18.95
CA ILE A 27 8.28 22.55 -19.39
C ILE A 27 9.78 22.81 -19.17
N HIS A 28 10.32 22.38 -18.02
CA HIS A 28 11.74 22.53 -17.73
C HIS A 28 12.61 21.84 -18.78
N GLY A 29 12.35 20.56 -19.05
CA GLY A 29 13.11 19.79 -20.04
C GLY A 29 13.04 20.38 -21.45
N ILE A 30 11.87 20.91 -21.86
CA ILE A 30 11.68 21.59 -23.15
C ILE A 30 12.53 22.86 -23.22
N ILE A 31 12.47 23.72 -22.20
CA ILE A 31 13.20 25.00 -22.19
C ILE A 31 14.72 24.76 -22.14
N THR A 32 15.18 23.81 -21.33
CA THR A 32 16.60 23.52 -21.17
C THR A 32 17.20 22.71 -22.32
N ASN A 33 16.38 22.20 -23.25
CA ASN A 33 16.79 21.20 -24.26
C ASN A 33 17.59 20.04 -23.64
N CYS A 34 17.27 19.67 -22.40
CA CYS A 34 17.97 18.66 -21.62
C CYS A 34 16.97 17.61 -21.18
N SER A 35 17.34 16.34 -21.36
CA SER A 35 16.47 15.22 -21.00
C SER A 35 16.40 15.01 -19.49
N PHE A 36 17.44 15.37 -18.74
CA PHE A 36 17.52 15.07 -17.31
C PHE A 36 16.35 15.62 -16.48
N PRO A 37 15.93 16.90 -16.63
CA PRO A 37 14.71 17.38 -15.97
C PRO A 37 13.45 16.57 -16.30
N ALA A 38 13.34 16.03 -17.52
CA ALA A 38 12.20 15.20 -17.90
C ALA A 38 12.31 13.76 -17.39
N LEU A 39 13.53 13.28 -17.09
CA LEU A 39 13.75 11.94 -16.54
C LEU A 39 13.21 11.83 -15.11
N ASP A 40 13.17 12.91 -14.33
CA ASP A 40 12.54 12.98 -13.00
C ASP A 40 11.05 12.57 -13.00
N ILE A 41 10.40 12.62 -14.15
CA ILE A 41 9.01 12.17 -14.33
C ILE A 41 8.90 10.64 -14.12
N LEU A 42 9.95 9.86 -14.41
CA LEU A 42 9.92 8.40 -14.30
C LEU A 42 9.61 7.91 -12.88
N PRO A 43 10.40 8.27 -11.85
CA PRO A 43 10.14 7.79 -10.50
C PRO A 43 8.80 8.33 -9.95
N LEU A 44 8.44 9.58 -10.25
CA LEU A 44 7.14 10.15 -9.89
C LEU A 44 5.95 9.41 -10.52
N ALA A 45 6.05 9.05 -11.81
CA ALA A 45 5.03 8.26 -12.48
C ALA A 45 4.93 6.86 -11.86
N GLY A 46 6.07 6.24 -11.56
CA GLY A 46 6.13 4.96 -10.85
C GLY A 46 5.45 5.02 -9.49
N SER A 47 5.71 6.07 -8.72
CA SER A 47 5.09 6.33 -7.42
C SER A 47 3.57 6.52 -7.51
N ALA A 48 3.10 7.36 -8.42
CA ALA A 48 1.68 7.59 -8.65
C ALA A 48 0.96 6.30 -9.08
N LEU A 49 1.56 5.53 -10.01
CA LEU A 49 1.03 4.25 -10.45
C LEU A 49 0.97 3.24 -9.32
N LEU A 50 2.08 3.04 -8.58
CA LEU A 50 2.10 2.15 -7.41
C LEU A 50 1.00 2.54 -6.40
N SER A 51 0.83 3.84 -6.17
CA SER A 51 -0.18 4.37 -5.26
C SER A 51 -1.59 4.09 -5.73
N ILE A 52 -1.89 4.24 -7.03
CA ILE A 52 -3.17 3.86 -7.63
C ILE A 52 -3.43 2.36 -7.48
N LEU A 53 -2.44 1.53 -7.82
CA LEU A 53 -2.53 0.07 -7.74
C LEU A 53 -2.84 -0.39 -6.31
N ILE A 54 -2.19 0.20 -5.31
CA ILE A 54 -2.44 -0.11 -3.89
C ILE A 54 -3.84 0.36 -3.46
N LEU A 55 -4.22 1.60 -3.78
CA LEU A 55 -5.50 2.20 -3.34
C LEU A 55 -6.73 1.64 -4.07
N ARG A 56 -6.53 1.02 -5.24
CA ARG A 56 -7.59 0.41 -6.06
C ARG A 56 -7.44 -1.10 -6.17
N ARG A 57 -6.67 -1.72 -5.26
CA ARG A 57 -6.39 -3.16 -5.29
C ARG A 57 -7.66 -4.01 -5.39
N ASP A 58 -8.68 -3.72 -4.59
CA ASP A 58 -9.93 -4.51 -4.56
C ASP A 58 -10.74 -4.36 -5.86
N LEU A 59 -10.79 -3.12 -6.39
CA LEU A 59 -11.43 -2.83 -7.67
C LEU A 59 -10.72 -3.55 -8.83
N LEU A 60 -9.40 -3.45 -8.87
CA LEU A 60 -8.57 -4.07 -9.91
C LEU A 60 -8.60 -5.59 -9.83
N ALA A 61 -8.67 -6.14 -8.62
CA ALA A 61 -8.87 -7.56 -8.39
C ALA A 61 -10.24 -8.03 -8.92
N ALA A 62 -11.31 -7.27 -8.69
CA ALA A 62 -12.64 -7.57 -9.22
C ALA A 62 -12.68 -7.56 -10.76
N LEU A 63 -11.78 -6.81 -11.42
CA LEU A 63 -11.60 -6.80 -12.86
C LEU A 63 -10.73 -7.96 -13.39
N GLY A 64 -10.33 -8.91 -12.54
CA GLY A 64 -9.51 -10.07 -12.92
C GLY A 64 -8.00 -9.79 -12.96
N SER A 65 -7.53 -8.66 -12.43
CA SER A 65 -6.10 -8.36 -12.35
C SER A 65 -5.40 -9.27 -11.33
N PRO A 66 -4.19 -9.80 -11.62
CA PRO A 66 -3.40 -10.57 -10.67
C PRO A 66 -2.84 -9.73 -9.50
N ILE A 67 -3.30 -8.49 -9.32
CA ILE A 67 -2.85 -7.57 -8.28
C ILE A 67 -3.15 -8.07 -6.85
N GLN A 68 -4.03 -9.06 -6.69
CA GLN A 68 -4.18 -9.75 -5.41
C GLN A 68 -2.88 -10.44 -4.97
N ALA A 69 -1.98 -10.78 -5.89
CA ALA A 69 -0.68 -11.36 -5.60
C ALA A 69 0.37 -10.35 -5.09
N LEU A 70 0.06 -9.04 -5.01
CA LEU A 70 0.95 -8.08 -4.35
C LEU A 70 1.04 -8.37 -2.86
N SER A 71 2.12 -9.03 -2.44
CA SER A 71 2.44 -9.23 -1.04
C SER A 71 2.91 -7.93 -0.38
N GLU A 72 2.83 -7.87 0.95
CA GLU A 72 3.39 -6.74 1.72
C GLU A 72 4.90 -6.57 1.48
N SER A 73 5.63 -7.67 1.21
CA SER A 73 7.05 -7.63 0.87
C SER A 73 7.31 -6.97 -0.49
N ASN A 74 6.43 -7.18 -1.46
CA ASN A 74 6.56 -6.58 -2.79
C ASN A 74 6.29 -5.07 -2.72
N ILE A 75 5.29 -4.66 -1.93
CA ILE A 75 5.01 -3.23 -1.70
C ILE A 75 6.21 -2.56 -1.03
N PHE A 76 6.76 -3.18 0.02
CA PHE A 76 7.97 -2.69 0.68
C PHE A 76 9.16 -2.57 -0.28
N ALA A 77 9.42 -3.60 -1.09
CA ALA A 77 10.49 -3.58 -2.08
C ALA A 77 10.28 -2.46 -3.11
N ALA A 78 9.05 -2.25 -3.58
CA ALA A 78 8.71 -1.18 -4.49
C ALA A 78 8.92 0.20 -3.84
N ASP A 79 8.54 0.39 -2.58
CA ASP A 79 8.81 1.63 -1.84
C ASP A 79 10.30 1.91 -1.67
N VAL A 80 11.12 0.88 -1.41
CA VAL A 80 12.58 1.02 -1.32
C VAL A 80 13.19 1.35 -2.68
N VAL A 81 12.72 0.73 -3.75
CA VAL A 81 13.18 1.04 -5.11
C VAL A 81 12.85 2.48 -5.48
N LEU A 82 11.62 2.94 -5.22
CA LEU A 82 11.20 4.32 -5.48
C LEU A 82 12.00 5.30 -4.63
N LEU A 83 12.20 5.02 -3.33
CA LEU A 83 13.05 5.81 -2.45
C LEU A 83 14.46 6.04 -3.03
N VAL A 84 15.08 4.96 -3.52
CA VAL A 84 16.43 5.03 -4.10
C VAL A 84 16.43 5.79 -5.43
N LEU A 85 15.44 5.55 -6.28
CA LEU A 85 15.31 6.26 -7.56
C LEU A 85 15.08 7.76 -7.34
N ASP A 86 14.13 8.14 -6.49
CA ASP A 86 13.86 9.55 -6.14
C ASP A 86 15.13 10.23 -5.62
N PHE A 87 15.90 9.55 -4.75
CA PHE A 87 17.15 10.10 -4.24
C PHE A 87 18.20 10.30 -5.34
N ILE A 88 18.41 9.31 -6.20
CA ILE A 88 19.39 9.40 -7.30
C ILE A 88 19.03 10.55 -8.25
N PHE A 89 17.77 10.62 -8.66
CA PHE A 89 17.30 11.63 -9.60
C PHE A 89 17.35 13.03 -8.98
N LEU A 90 16.98 13.18 -7.70
CA LEU A 90 17.10 14.44 -6.97
C LEU A 90 18.55 14.95 -6.96
N ILE A 91 19.52 14.07 -6.68
CA ILE A 91 20.95 14.43 -6.66
C ILE A 91 21.43 14.82 -8.07
N ILE A 92 21.03 14.09 -9.11
CA ILE A 92 21.40 14.42 -10.49
C ILE A 92 20.79 15.77 -10.90
N SER A 93 19.51 16.01 -10.61
CA SER A 93 18.84 17.26 -10.92
C SER A 93 19.48 18.45 -10.22
N TRP A 94 19.83 18.34 -8.94
CA TRP A 94 20.57 19.40 -8.25
C TRP A 94 22.00 19.56 -8.76
N ALA A 95 22.67 18.48 -9.15
CA ALA A 95 24.01 18.54 -9.71
C ALA A 95 24.06 19.18 -11.10
N THR A 96 22.95 19.16 -11.85
CA THR A 96 22.83 19.72 -13.20
C THR A 96 22.31 21.16 -13.21
N ILE A 97 21.65 21.62 -12.14
CA ILE A 97 21.33 23.04 -11.90
C ILE A 97 22.61 23.77 -11.46
N ARG A 98 23.55 24.01 -12.38
CA ARG A 98 24.84 24.67 -12.07
C ARG A 98 25.06 26.02 -12.72
N ASP A 99 24.35 26.36 -13.79
CA ASP A 99 24.62 27.60 -14.51
C ASP A 99 23.81 28.79 -13.95
N PRO A 100 24.47 29.78 -13.30
CA PRO A 100 23.81 30.91 -12.64
C PRO A 100 23.21 31.94 -13.61
N TRP A 101 23.46 31.80 -14.90
CA TRP A 101 23.12 32.80 -15.92
C TRP A 101 21.68 32.71 -16.42
N ASP A 102 20.96 31.62 -16.14
CA ASP A 102 19.54 31.49 -16.49
C ASP A 102 18.65 31.33 -15.25
N ARG A 103 18.34 32.48 -14.62
CA ARG A 103 17.55 32.54 -13.38
C ARG A 103 16.19 31.87 -13.51
N GLY A 104 15.59 31.87 -14.70
CA GLY A 104 14.28 31.23 -14.94
C GLY A 104 14.35 29.71 -14.81
N GLN A 105 15.42 29.11 -15.36
CA GLN A 105 15.65 27.66 -15.30
C GLN A 105 15.93 27.20 -13.86
N ILE A 106 16.71 27.97 -13.10
CA ILE A 106 16.97 27.66 -11.69
C ILE A 106 15.68 27.62 -10.88
N VAL A 107 14.81 28.60 -11.07
CA VAL A 107 13.51 28.66 -10.38
C VAL A 107 12.64 27.47 -10.77
N LEU A 108 12.54 27.16 -12.06
CA LEU A 108 11.71 26.07 -12.55
C LEU A 108 12.23 24.69 -12.11
N GLY A 109 13.54 24.46 -12.15
CA GLY A 109 14.17 23.25 -11.64
C GLY A 109 14.01 23.08 -10.13
N THR A 110 14.18 24.16 -9.37
CA THR A 110 14.00 24.14 -7.91
C THR A 110 12.56 23.76 -7.56
N TYR A 111 11.56 24.44 -8.14
CA TYR A 111 10.15 24.13 -7.87
C TYR A 111 9.71 22.78 -8.45
N GLY A 112 10.28 22.33 -9.57
CA GLY A 112 10.03 20.99 -10.12
C GLY A 112 10.50 19.88 -9.18
N THR A 113 11.69 20.03 -8.58
CA THR A 113 12.24 19.02 -7.66
C THR A 113 11.53 18.95 -6.31
N VAL A 114 10.69 19.94 -5.94
CA VAL A 114 9.87 19.88 -4.71
C VAL A 114 8.99 18.64 -4.68
N PHE A 115 8.40 18.25 -5.82
CA PHE A 115 7.56 17.06 -5.88
C PHE A 115 8.37 15.78 -5.71
N LEU A 116 9.59 15.73 -6.25
CA LEU A 116 10.55 14.64 -5.98
C LEU A 116 10.89 14.55 -4.49
N MET A 117 11.11 15.69 -3.83
CA MET A 117 11.41 15.72 -2.39
C MET A 117 10.24 15.21 -1.55
N VAL A 118 9.01 15.54 -1.94
CA VAL A 118 7.79 15.04 -1.29
C VAL A 118 7.67 13.54 -1.45
N ASP A 119 7.80 13.01 -2.67
CA ASP A 119 7.73 11.57 -2.95
C ASP A 119 8.86 10.80 -2.24
N PHE A 120 10.10 11.31 -2.29
CA PHE A 120 11.22 10.79 -1.51
C PHE A 120 10.88 10.72 -0.02
N GLY A 121 10.34 11.80 0.55
CA GLY A 121 9.94 11.84 1.96
C GLY A 121 8.86 10.82 2.31
N ILE A 122 7.88 10.65 1.43
CA ILE A 122 6.80 9.66 1.59
C ILE A 122 7.38 8.23 1.57
N HIS A 123 8.16 7.88 0.55
CA HIS A 123 8.75 6.55 0.42
C HIS A 123 9.78 6.26 1.53
N ALA A 124 10.52 7.28 1.98
CA ALA A 124 11.43 7.17 3.12
C ALA A 124 10.65 6.86 4.40
N TYR A 125 9.58 7.63 4.68
CA TYR A 125 8.75 7.42 5.85
C TYR A 125 8.11 6.02 5.86
N LEU A 126 7.55 5.59 4.74
CA LEU A 126 6.92 4.27 4.61
C LEU A 126 7.96 3.14 4.79
N SER A 127 9.09 3.23 4.10
CA SER A 127 10.16 2.22 4.14
C SER A 127 10.78 2.12 5.53
N VAL A 128 11.16 3.25 6.15
CA VAL A 128 11.77 3.29 7.49
C VAL A 128 10.79 2.80 8.55
N SER A 129 9.52 3.19 8.48
CA SER A 129 8.50 2.73 9.42
C SER A 129 8.35 1.21 9.35
N GLN A 130 8.26 0.64 8.15
CA GLN A 130 8.12 -0.81 7.97
C GLN A 130 9.38 -1.56 8.42
N LEU A 131 10.56 -1.03 8.09
CA LEU A 131 11.84 -1.58 8.51
C LEU A 131 12.00 -1.58 10.04
N GLY A 132 11.63 -0.49 10.71
CA GLY A 132 11.63 -0.39 12.17
C GLY A 132 10.74 -1.45 12.82
N HIS A 133 9.56 -1.73 12.26
CA HIS A 133 8.71 -2.81 12.75
C HIS A 133 9.32 -4.20 12.58
N MET A 134 10.01 -4.45 11.46
CA MET A 134 10.72 -5.72 11.25
C MET A 134 11.82 -5.91 12.29
N PHE A 135 12.57 -4.85 12.61
CA PHE A 135 13.60 -4.91 13.65
C PHE A 135 13.02 -5.13 15.05
N VAL A 136 11.98 -4.38 15.44
CA VAL A 136 11.33 -4.54 16.76
C VAL A 136 10.73 -5.94 16.93
N ARG A 137 10.06 -6.47 15.90
CA ARG A 137 9.51 -7.85 15.95
C ARG A 137 10.59 -8.91 16.08
N ARG A 138 11.73 -8.72 15.40
CA ARG A 138 12.88 -9.63 15.52
C ARG A 138 13.52 -9.57 16.91
N SER A 139 13.47 -8.42 17.58
CA SER A 139 13.95 -8.29 18.96
C SER A 139 13.04 -8.95 20.01
N CYS A 140 11.80 -9.31 19.66
CA CYS A 140 10.88 -10.09 20.50
C CYS A 140 10.99 -11.61 20.25
N ASP A 141 12.22 -12.12 20.09
CA ASP A 141 12.52 -13.55 20.01
C ASP A 141 12.37 -14.21 21.41
N CYS A 142 11.14 -14.25 21.91
CA CYS A 142 10.77 -15.06 23.06
C CYS A 142 10.50 -16.50 22.60
N PRO A 143 10.96 -17.55 23.30
CA PRO A 143 10.69 -18.94 22.92
C PRO A 143 9.20 -19.23 22.73
N HIS A 144 8.35 -18.58 23.53
CA HIS A 144 6.89 -18.72 23.48
C HIS A 144 6.25 -18.14 22.20
N CYS A 145 6.90 -17.17 21.57
CA CYS A 145 6.45 -16.45 20.38
C CYS A 145 6.72 -17.26 19.10
N ARG A 146 7.72 -18.15 19.13
CA ARG A 146 8.17 -18.96 17.99
C ARG A 146 7.22 -20.14 17.68
N ASP A 147 6.56 -20.69 18.71
CA ASP A 147 5.65 -21.82 18.54
C ASP A 147 4.30 -21.39 17.93
N VAL A 148 3.81 -20.19 18.27
CA VAL A 148 2.60 -19.62 17.67
C VAL A 148 2.82 -19.22 16.20
N ALA A 149 4.00 -18.69 15.87
CA ALA A 149 4.33 -18.33 14.48
C ALA A 149 4.43 -19.56 13.55
N LYS A 150 4.90 -20.71 14.06
CA LYS A 150 4.88 -21.97 13.31
C LYS A 150 3.47 -22.52 13.11
N SER A 151 2.57 -22.33 14.09
CA SER A 151 1.16 -22.70 13.99
C SER A 151 0.41 -21.89 12.92
N HIS A 152 0.73 -20.60 12.74
CA HIS A 152 0.08 -19.79 11.70
C HIS A 152 0.57 -20.08 10.27
N PHE A 153 1.78 -20.63 10.09
CA PHE A 153 2.27 -21.00 8.75
C PHE A 153 1.68 -22.33 8.27
N THR A 154 1.21 -23.19 9.16
CA THR A 154 0.52 -24.45 8.82
C THR A 154 -1.01 -24.33 8.81
N SER A 155 -1.60 -23.22 9.29
CA SER A 155 -3.06 -23.04 9.38
C SER A 155 -3.68 -22.27 8.20
N ARG A 156 -3.16 -22.44 6.98
CA ARG A 156 -3.87 -22.04 5.74
C ARG A 156 -4.37 -23.23 4.92
N VAL A 157 -4.83 -24.31 5.55
CA VAL A 157 -5.82 -25.25 4.99
C VAL A 157 -6.49 -25.98 6.15
N SER A 158 -7.59 -25.45 6.69
CA SER A 158 -8.67 -26.22 7.33
C SER A 158 -9.79 -25.26 7.74
N GLU A 159 -10.47 -24.69 6.76
CA GLU A 159 -11.78 -24.08 6.97
C GLU A 159 -12.81 -25.03 6.36
N TYR A 160 -13.06 -26.14 7.08
CA TYR A 160 -14.28 -26.91 6.98
C TYR A 160 -14.97 -26.79 8.34
N THR A 161 -16.03 -26.00 8.36
CA THR A 161 -16.98 -25.89 9.47
C THR A 161 -17.65 -27.26 9.69
N PRO A 162 -17.49 -27.92 10.85
CA PRO A 162 -18.39 -29.00 11.20
C PRO A 162 -19.70 -28.37 11.67
N LEU A 163 -20.78 -28.62 10.91
CA LEU A 163 -22.14 -28.34 11.32
C LEU A 163 -22.40 -29.05 12.66
N SER A 164 -22.58 -28.30 13.75
CA SER A 164 -23.15 -28.84 14.97
C SER A 164 -24.63 -29.07 14.71
N GLU A 165 -25.00 -30.30 14.39
CA GLU A 165 -26.38 -30.77 14.54
C GLU A 165 -26.69 -30.86 16.03
N ALA A 166 -27.12 -29.73 16.58
CA ALA A 166 -27.75 -29.63 17.88
C ALA A 166 -29.25 -29.40 17.66
N ASP A 167 -29.92 -30.35 17.03
CA ASP A 167 -31.37 -30.44 17.02
C ASP A 167 -31.80 -31.46 18.09
N THR A 168 -31.75 -31.01 19.34
CA THR A 168 -32.57 -31.60 20.40
C THR A 168 -33.86 -30.79 20.44
N GLU A 169 -34.86 -31.21 19.68
CA GLU A 169 -36.24 -30.76 19.83
C GLU A 169 -37.11 -31.96 20.27
N PRO A 170 -38.07 -31.74 21.19
CA PRO A 170 -38.77 -32.77 21.94
C PRO A 170 -39.86 -33.46 21.12
N GLU A 171 -39.96 -34.79 21.25
CA GLU A 171 -41.08 -35.56 20.72
C GLU A 171 -42.38 -35.16 21.44
N VAL A 172 -43.25 -34.55 20.66
CA VAL A 172 -44.58 -34.05 21.03
C VAL A 172 -45.47 -35.21 21.48
N ILE A 173 -45.74 -35.30 22.78
CA ILE A 173 -46.88 -36.06 23.31
C ILE A 173 -48.11 -35.16 23.17
N GLU A 174 -48.78 -35.25 22.02
CA GLU A 174 -50.18 -34.86 21.86
C GLU A 174 -50.92 -35.95 21.08
N ARG A 175 -51.52 -36.88 21.83
CA ARG A 175 -52.72 -37.59 21.36
C ARG A 175 -53.87 -37.11 22.24
N ASN A 176 -54.47 -36.01 21.81
CA ASN A 176 -55.67 -35.44 22.41
C ASN A 176 -56.88 -36.36 22.16
N LEU A 177 -57.61 -36.64 23.26
CA LEU A 177 -59.07 -36.52 23.39
C LEU A 177 -59.98 -37.30 22.44
N GLU A 178 -60.31 -38.54 22.80
CA GLU A 178 -61.67 -39.12 22.82
C GLU A 178 -61.63 -40.08 24.04
N GLU A 179 -62.35 -39.94 25.14
CA GLU A 179 -63.79 -39.85 25.30
C GLU A 179 -64.11 -39.12 26.61
N GLY A 180 -64.92 -38.07 26.51
CA GLY A 180 -65.65 -37.54 27.65
C GLY A 180 -66.88 -38.40 27.92
N VAL A 181 -66.99 -38.86 29.17
CA VAL A 181 -68.21 -38.87 29.98
C VAL A 181 -69.53 -38.93 29.19
N THR A 182 -70.10 -40.14 29.09
CA THR A 182 -71.55 -40.34 28.96
C THR A 182 -72.08 -41.01 30.21
N ARG A 183 -73.17 -40.42 30.70
CA ARG A 183 -74.02 -40.76 31.84
C ARG A 183 -74.40 -42.25 31.95
N GLY A 184 -74.47 -42.72 33.19
CA GLY A 184 -75.13 -43.97 33.60
C GLY A 184 -75.00 -44.18 35.10
#